data_AF-A0A840N5Z2-F1
#
_entry.id   AF-A0A840N5Z2-F1
#
_cell.length_a   1.000
_cell.length_b   1.000
_cell.length_c   1.000
_cell.angle_alpha   90.00
_cell.angle_beta   90.00
_cell.angle_gamma   90.00
#
_symmetry.space_group_name_H-M   'P 1'
#
loop_
_entity.id
_entity.type
_entity.pdbx_description
1 polymer ?
#
loop_
_entity_poly.entity_id
_entity_poly.type
_entity_poly.pdbx_seq_one_letter_code
_entity_poly.pdbx_strand_id
1 'polypeptide(L)' 'METRAISVLARQMQWALDQAAFDLGAGEMTAAERNALAEDLINLAHALRVQGDAPLIIDASE' A
#
# COMPACT_ATOMS: atom_id res chain seq x y z
N MET A 1 -13.17 10.12 -3.39
CA MET A 1 -12.70 8.73 -3.52
C MET A 1 -12.75 8.15 -2.11
N GLU A 2 -13.75 7.32 -1.84
CA GLU A 2 -14.15 6.88 -0.50
C GLU A 2 -13.04 6.10 0.21
N THR A 3 -12.93 6.26 1.53
CA THR A 3 -12.02 5.55 2.45
C THR A 3 -11.82 4.06 2.13
N ARG A 4 -12.88 3.39 1.63
CA ARG A 4 -12.87 1.99 1.19
C ARG A 4 -11.81 1.70 0.13
N ALA A 5 -11.58 2.61 -0.82
CA ALA A 5 -10.58 2.43 -1.87
C ALA A 5 -9.15 2.42 -1.31
N ILE A 6 -8.87 3.28 -0.32
CA ILE A 6 -7.56 3.34 0.35
C ILE A 6 -7.34 2.10 1.21
N SER A 7 -8.37 1.60 1.92
CA SER A 7 -8.28 0.36 2.68
C SER A 7 -7.93 -0.84 1.79
N VAL A 8 -8.51 -0.91 0.58
CA VAL A 8 -8.18 -1.95 -0.41
C VAL A 8 -6.73 -1.81 -0.89
N LEU A 9 -6.30 -0.60 -1.25
CA LEU A 9 -4.94 -0.35 -1.71
C LEU A 9 -3.90 -0.67 -0.62
N ALA A 10 -4.18 -0.28 0.63
CA ALA A 10 -3.32 -0.60 1.77
C ALA A 10 -3.20 -2.11 1.99
N ARG A 11 -4.32 -2.85 1.86
CA ARG A 11 -4.31 -4.31 1.99
C ARG A 11 -3.53 -4.99 0.86
N GLN A 12 -3.65 -4.50 -0.37
CA GLN A 12 -2.87 -4.99 -1.50
C GLN A 12 -1.37 -4.75 -1.29
N MET A 13 -1.00 -3.55 -0.83
CA MET A 13 0.40 -3.22 -0.54
C MET A 13 0.98 -4.04 0.62
N GLN A 14 0.16 -4.40 1.61
CA GLN A 14 0.59 -5.32 2.66
C GLN A 14 1.03 -6.67 2.06
N TRP A 15 0.21 -7.28 1.21
CA TRP A 15 0.57 -8.56 0.58
C TRP A 15 1.77 -8.45 -0.36
N ALA A 16 1.87 -7.35 -1.12
CA ALA A 16 3.02 -7.11 -1.99
C ALA A 16 4.32 -7.01 -1.19
N LEU A 17 4.29 -6.34 -0.02
CA LEU A 17 5.43 -6.24 0.88
C LEU A 17 5.80 -7.60 1.50
N ASP A 18 4.81 -8.40 1.91
CA ASP A 18 5.04 -9.73 2.46
C ASP A 18 5.75 -10.64 1.44
N GLN A 19 5.28 -10.63 0.18
CA GLN A 19 5.91 -11.39 -0.89
C GLN A 19 7.32 -10.87 -1.21
N ALA A 20 7.48 -9.55 -1.33
CA ALA A 20 8.78 -8.96 -1.60
C ALA A 20 9.81 -9.25 -0.49
N ALA A 21 9.38 -9.30 0.77
CA ALA A 21 10.26 -9.68 1.88
C ALA A 21 10.75 -11.13 1.75
N PHE A 22 9.87 -12.04 1.31
CA PHE A 22 10.24 -13.42 1.00
C PHE A 22 11.24 -13.50 -0.16
N ASP A 23 10.92 -12.87 -1.30
CA ASP A 23 11.73 -12.94 -2.53
C ASP A 23 13.10 -12.25 -2.36
N LEU A 24 13.16 -11.14 -1.62
CA LEU A 24 14.42 -10.47 -1.28
C LEU A 24 15.31 -11.35 -0.42
N GLY A 25 14.73 -12.07 0.54
CA GLY A 25 15.45 -13.03 1.38
C GLY A 25 16.01 -14.20 0.57
N ALA A 26 15.31 -14.60 -0.49
CA ALA A 26 15.73 -15.65 -1.42
C ALA A 26 16.71 -15.14 -2.52
N GLY A 27 16.84 -13.82 -2.70
CA GLY A 27 17.62 -13.22 -3.78
C GLY A 27 16.95 -13.33 -5.16
N GLU A 28 15.65 -13.58 -5.20
CA GLU A 28 14.86 -13.83 -6.41
C GLU A 28 14.25 -12.55 -7.00
N MET A 29 14.22 -11.47 -6.22
CA MET A 29 13.63 -10.20 -6.65
C MET A 29 14.57 -9.40 -7.56
N THR A 30 14.12 -9.11 -8.78
CA THR A 30 14.84 -8.31 -9.77
C THR A 30 14.83 -6.82 -9.44
N ALA A 31 15.71 -6.05 -10.09
CA ALA A 31 15.71 -4.59 -9.95
C ALA A 31 14.43 -3.94 -10.48
N ALA A 32 13.84 -4.50 -11.54
CA ALA A 32 12.58 -4.01 -12.11
C ALA A 32 11.42 -4.19 -11.13
N GLU A 33 11.31 -5.36 -10.49
CA GLU A 33 10.28 -5.63 -9.48
C GLU A 33 10.44 -4.73 -8.25
N ARG A 34 11.68 -4.49 -7.80
CA ARG A 34 11.94 -3.53 -6.70
C ARG A 34 11.46 -2.12 -7.05
N ASN A 35 11.72 -1.66 -8.28
CA ASN A 35 11.29 -0.34 -8.73
C ASN A 35 9.77 -0.24 -8.82
N ALA A 36 9.11 -1.27 -9.37
CA ALA A 36 7.64 -1.31 -9.45
C ALA A 36 6.99 -1.26 -8.07
N LEU A 37 7.48 -2.06 -7.11
CA LEU A 37 6.99 -2.04 -5.73
C LEU A 37 7.18 -0.65 -5.09
N ALA A 38 8.32 0.00 -5.33
CA ALA A 38 8.57 1.35 -4.81
C ALA A 38 7.57 2.38 -5.37
N GLU A 39 7.27 2.32 -6.68
CA GLU A 39 6.27 3.19 -7.31
C GLU A 39 4.86 2.99 -6.71
N ASP A 40 4.46 1.74 -6.49
CA ASP A 40 3.16 1.43 -5.88
C ASP A 40 3.06 1.94 -4.43
N LEU A 41 4.14 1.84 -3.66
CA LEU A 41 4.21 2.39 -2.30
C LEU A 41 4.14 3.93 -2.29
N ILE A 42 4.73 4.60 -3.28
CA ILE A 42 4.60 6.05 -3.46
C ILE A 42 3.14 6.43 -3.74
N ASN A 43 2.47 5.67 -4.60
CA ASN A 43 1.05 5.89 -4.93
C ASN A 43 0.15 5.73 -3.70
N LEU A 44 0.38 4.69 -2.87
CA LEU A 44 -0.34 4.54 -1.60
C LEU A 44 -0.06 5.71 -0.65
N ALA A 45 1.21 6.12 -0.51
CA ALA A 45 1.58 7.25 0.34
C ALA A 45 0.89 8.55 -0.11
N HIS A 46 0.78 8.78 -1.42
CA HIS A 46 0.03 9.90 -1.97
C HIS A 46 -1.45 9.80 -1.64
N ALA A 47 -2.08 8.64 -1.86
CA ALA A 47 -3.50 8.44 -1.57
C ALA A 47 -3.83 8.66 -0.09
N LEU A 48 -2.97 8.20 0.83
CA LEU A 48 -3.13 8.40 2.27
C LEU A 48 -3.04 9.88 2.66
N ARG A 49 -2.07 10.63 2.09
CA ARG A 49 -1.92 12.07 2.37
C ARG A 49 -3.09 12.88 1.86
N VAL A 50 -3.60 12.56 0.67
CA VAL A 50 -4.76 13.24 0.07
C VAL A 50 -6.02 13.05 0.92
N GLN A 51 -6.16 11.91 1.62
CA GLN A 51 -7.28 11.72 2.55
C GLN A 51 -7.10 12.40 3.91
N GLY A 52 -5.86 12.68 4.33
CA GLY A 52 -5.54 13.24 5.65
C GLY A 52 -6.07 14.65 5.93
N ASP A 53 -6.55 15.38 4.92
CA ASP A 53 -7.18 16.70 5.09
C ASP A 53 -8.65 16.62 5.55
N ALA A 54 -9.24 15.42 5.63
CA ALA A 54 -10.53 15.19 6.27
C ALA A 54 -10.36 14.14 7.38
N PRO A 55 -10.91 14.36 8.59
CA PRO A 55 -10.81 13.38 9.65
C PRO A 55 -11.42 12.04 9.20
N LEU A 56 -10.61 10.99 9.28
CA LEU A 56 -11.06 9.60 9.19
C LEU A 56 -11.93 9.29 10.42
N ILE A 57 -13.17 9.77 10.42
CA ILE A 57 -14.19 9.28 11.33
C ILE A 57 -14.55 7.89 10.84
N ILE A 58 -13.82 6.90 11.36
CA ILE A 58 -14.26 5.51 11.32
C ILE A 58 -15.29 5.40 12.42
N ASP A 59 -16.56 5.60 12.06
CA ASP A 59 -17.65 5.23 12.96
C ASP A 59 -17.62 3.69 13.04
N ALA A 60 -17.12 3.18 14.16
CA ALA A 60 -17.06 1.75 14.45
C ALA A 60 -18.42 1.24 14.96
N SER A 61 -19.49 1.70 14.34
CA SER A 61 -20.87 1.37 14.66
C SER A 61 -21.56 0.82 13.40
N GLU A 62 -21.50 -0.50 13.24
CA GLU A 62 -22.59 -1.45 12.90
C GLU A 62 -22.04 -2.80 12.45
#